data_AF-A0AB34JAY1-F1
#
_entry.id   AF-A0AB34JAY1-F1
#
_cell.length_a   1.000
_cell.length_b   1.000
_cell.length_c   1.000
_cell.angle_alpha   90.00
_cell.angle_beta   90.00
_cell.angle_gamma   90.00
#
_symmetry.space_group_name_H-M   'P 1'
#
loop_
_entity.id
_entity.type
_entity.pdbx_description
1 polymer ?
#
loop_
_entity_poly.entity_id
_entity_poly.type
_entity_poly.pdbx_seq_one_letter_code
_entity_poly.pdbx_strand_id
1 'polypeptide(L)'
;MASTMNPLKIEVGISMLAETRDWEFAAAHALLKKILGNVLANPAEPKFRTLRTSNAKLAPLFATRGVKALLRGAGFAEEADFLSLDAAAPTDGVHLALSQLEAHAVARAERAEAAKVQEASERKAMAEEGQEKRKLMRTQIEEDAAARKEPGWTAKAAGVKGGKAITSCADIGAQGGGG
;
A
#
# COMPACT_ATOMS: atom_id res chain seq x y z
N MET A 1 25.06 0.91 35.88
CA MET A 1 24.48 -0.44 35.81
C MET A 1 24.43 -0.82 34.34
N ALA A 2 25.05 -1.92 33.93
CA ALA A 2 24.98 -2.38 32.54
C ALA A 2 23.52 -2.70 32.20
N SER A 3 22.97 -2.06 31.16
CA SER A 3 21.59 -2.34 30.73
C SER A 3 21.58 -3.67 29.98
N THR A 4 21.02 -4.70 30.61
CA THR A 4 20.83 -6.02 29.99
C THR A 4 19.74 -5.96 28.91
N MET A 5 19.83 -6.84 27.91
CA MET A 5 18.81 -6.89 26.86
C MET A 5 17.42 -7.15 27.45
N ASN A 6 16.40 -6.55 26.86
CA ASN A 6 15.01 -6.72 27.25
C ASN A 6 14.15 -6.98 26.01
N PRO A 7 13.85 -8.26 25.69
CA PRO A 7 13.08 -8.64 24.51
C PRO A 7 11.70 -7.98 24.42
N LEU A 8 11.01 -7.79 25.54
CA LEU A 8 9.69 -7.13 25.57
C LEU A 8 9.78 -5.67 25.12
N LYS A 9 10.85 -4.96 25.50
CA LYS A 9 11.06 -3.57 25.04
C LYS A 9 11.38 -3.50 23.54
N ILE A 10 12.07 -4.50 23.00
CA ILE A 10 12.31 -4.63 21.57
C ILE A 10 10.97 -4.80 20.84
N GLU A 11 10.14 -5.74 21.29
CA GLU A 11 8.82 -6.00 20.71
C GLU A 11 7.89 -4.77 20.78
N VAL A 12 7.81 -4.10 21.93
CA VAL A 12 7.05 -2.85 22.09
C VAL A 12 7.59 -1.76 21.18
N GLY A 13 8.92 -1.61 21.08
CA GLY A 13 9.56 -0.63 20.21
C GLY A 13 9.22 -0.87 18.73
N ILE A 14 9.27 -2.13 18.29
CA ILE A 14 8.90 -2.56 16.94
C ILE A 14 7.41 -2.31 16.68
N SER A 15 6.53 -2.68 17.61
CA SER A 15 5.08 -2.47 17.51
C SER A 15 4.73 -0.99 17.36
N MET A 16 5.32 -0.13 18.20
CA MET A 16 5.16 1.32 18.11
C MET A 16 5.70 1.88 16.79
N LEU A 17 6.84 1.38 16.31
CA LEU A 17 7.41 1.77 15.02
C LEU A 17 6.50 1.33 13.86
N ALA A 18 5.85 0.18 14.00
CA ALA A 18 4.92 -0.37 13.02
C ALA A 18 3.60 0.43 12.89
N GLU A 19 3.28 1.31 13.84
CA GLU A 19 2.15 2.25 13.74
C GLU A 19 2.51 3.56 13.02
N THR A 20 3.80 3.80 12.76
CA THR A 20 4.24 5.05 12.09
C THR A 20 3.97 5.03 10.60
N ARG A 21 3.92 6.21 9.99
CA ARG A 21 3.71 6.40 8.55
C ARG A 21 4.81 5.69 7.75
N ASP A 22 4.50 5.25 6.53
CA ASP A 22 5.44 4.46 5.72
C ASP A 22 6.77 5.14 5.46
N TRP A 23 6.76 6.43 5.14
CA TRP A 23 7.98 7.21 4.90
C TRP A 23 8.81 7.41 6.17
N GLU A 24 8.15 7.55 7.32
CA GLU A 24 8.81 7.71 8.62
C GLU A 24 9.46 6.40 9.05
N PHE A 25 8.74 5.29 8.93
CA PHE A 25 9.28 3.95 9.15
C PHE A 25 10.46 3.65 8.23
N ALA A 26 10.35 3.94 6.93
CA ALA A 26 11.42 3.66 5.96
C ALA A 26 12.71 4.42 6.32
N ALA A 27 12.60 5.69 6.70
CA ALA A 27 13.73 6.50 7.17
C ALA A 27 14.33 5.95 8.47
N ALA A 28 13.49 5.60 9.45
CA ALA A 28 13.94 5.05 10.72
C ALA A 28 14.60 3.67 10.55
N HIS A 29 14.00 2.79 9.74
CA HIS A 29 14.52 1.47 9.39
C HIS A 29 15.90 1.56 8.74
N ALA A 30 16.08 2.43 7.73
CA ALA A 30 17.36 2.58 7.05
C ALA A 30 18.48 3.04 8.00
N LEU A 31 18.18 3.99 8.90
CA LEU A 31 19.14 4.48 9.88
C LEU A 31 19.44 3.45 10.96
N LEU A 32 18.42 2.79 11.52
CA LEU A 32 18.58 1.75 12.54
C LEU A 32 19.37 0.55 11.99
N LYS A 33 19.06 0.09 10.79
CA LYS A 33 19.82 -0.97 10.12
C LYS A 33 21.30 -0.60 10.00
N LYS A 34 21.61 0.64 9.64
CA LYS A 34 23.00 1.12 9.57
C LYS A 34 23.67 1.16 10.94
N ILE A 35 22.98 1.70 11.95
CA ILE A 35 23.52 1.83 13.31
C ILE A 35 23.79 0.46 13.92
N LEU A 36 22.76 -0.40 13.96
CA LEU A 36 22.86 -1.74 14.54
C LEU A 36 23.81 -2.62 13.73
N GLY A 37 23.78 -2.51 12.40
CA GLY A 37 24.71 -3.22 11.52
C GLY A 37 26.17 -2.83 11.74
N ASN A 38 26.47 -1.54 11.97
CA ASN A 38 27.83 -1.10 12.28
C ASN A 38 28.33 -1.67 13.62
N VAL A 39 27.46 -1.76 14.63
CA VAL A 39 27.79 -2.37 15.92
C VAL A 39 28.10 -3.86 15.76
N LEU A 40 27.31 -4.59 14.97
CA LEU A 40 27.54 -6.02 14.73
C LEU A 40 28.79 -6.28 13.88
N ALA A 41 29.07 -5.41 12.91
CA ALA A 41 30.25 -5.54 12.06
C ALA A 41 31.55 -5.22 12.81
N ASN A 42 31.52 -4.26 13.72
CA ASN A 42 32.69 -3.80 14.47
C ASN A 42 32.36 -3.69 15.97
N PRO A 43 32.15 -4.82 16.66
CA PRO A 43 31.67 -4.82 18.04
C PRO A 43 32.69 -4.23 19.01
N ALA A 44 33.98 -4.28 18.73
CA ALA A 44 34.99 -3.68 19.62
C ALA A 44 35.12 -2.16 19.47
N GLU A 45 34.51 -1.55 18.43
CA GLU A 45 34.75 -0.14 18.12
C GLU A 45 33.82 0.80 18.90
N PRO A 46 34.33 1.63 19.83
CA PRO A 46 33.48 2.42 20.73
C PRO A 46 32.60 3.45 20.01
N LYS A 47 33.07 3.98 18.86
CA LYS A 47 32.35 5.00 18.09
C LYS A 47 30.99 4.50 17.56
N PHE A 48 30.84 3.19 17.36
CA PHE A 48 29.57 2.60 16.91
C PHE A 48 28.65 2.22 18.07
N ARG A 49 29.21 2.03 19.27
CA ARG A 49 28.45 1.76 20.49
C ARG A 49 27.87 3.02 21.13
N THR A 50 28.29 4.22 20.72
CA THR A 50 27.82 5.49 21.28
C THR A 50 27.10 6.33 20.24
N LEU A 51 25.85 6.70 20.54
CA LEU A 51 25.00 7.54 19.72
C LEU A 51 24.76 8.87 20.42
N ARG A 52 25.07 9.98 19.75
CA ARG A 52 24.80 11.31 20.27
C ARG A 52 23.38 11.75 19.90
N THR A 53 22.51 11.96 20.88
CA THR A 53 21.10 12.32 20.66
C THR A 53 20.94 13.72 20.06
N SER A 54 21.87 14.63 20.36
CA SER A 54 21.95 15.97 19.78
C SER A 54 22.49 16.03 18.34
N ASN A 55 22.90 14.90 17.75
CA ASN A 55 23.33 14.90 16.34
C ASN A 55 22.13 15.20 15.43
N ALA A 56 22.20 16.29 14.66
CA ALA A 56 21.12 16.72 13.77
C ALA A 56 20.64 15.63 12.78
N LYS A 57 21.52 14.69 12.39
CA LYS A 57 21.16 13.56 11.51
C LYS A 57 20.38 12.46 12.24
N LEU A 58 20.58 12.33 13.55
CA LEU A 58 19.95 11.30 14.39
C LEU A 58 18.77 11.85 15.20
N ALA A 59 18.68 13.16 15.40
CA ALA A 59 17.59 13.79 16.14
C ALA A 59 16.18 13.41 15.60
N PRO A 60 15.92 13.40 14.27
CA PRO A 60 14.64 12.94 13.74
C PRO A 60 14.36 11.47 14.07
N LEU A 61 15.39 10.62 14.03
CA LEU A 61 15.28 9.20 14.36
C LEU A 61 14.85 8.99 15.83
N PHE A 62 15.37 9.80 16.76
CA PHE A 62 14.99 9.72 18.17
C PHE A 62 13.61 10.33 18.47
N ALA A 63 13.08 11.15 17.57
CA ALA A 63 11.71 11.67 17.63
C ALA A 63 10.68 10.65 17.14
N THR A 64 11.08 9.71 16.27
CA THR A 64 10.21 8.64 15.80
C THR A 64 9.79 7.71 16.94
N ARG A 65 8.48 7.46 17.00
CA ARG A 65 7.86 6.64 18.05
C ARG A 65 8.40 5.20 18.01
N GLY A 66 8.73 4.65 19.18
CA GLY A 66 9.24 3.28 19.30
C GLY A 66 10.76 3.12 19.20
N VAL A 67 11.49 4.05 18.57
CA VAL A 67 12.95 3.92 18.35
C VAL A 67 13.74 3.87 19.65
N LYS A 68 13.47 4.78 20.59
CA LYS A 68 14.15 4.76 21.90
C LYS A 68 13.86 3.49 22.69
N ALA A 69 12.63 2.98 22.61
CA ALA A 69 12.25 1.74 23.28
C ALA A 69 13.01 0.53 22.70
N LEU A 70 13.12 0.48 21.36
CA LEU A 70 13.89 -0.53 20.65
C LEU A 70 15.36 -0.52 21.05
N LEU A 71 16.01 0.65 21.04
CA LEU A 71 17.44 0.77 21.39
C LEU A 71 17.69 0.43 22.86
N ARG A 72 16.83 0.88 23.78
CA ARG A 72 16.91 0.50 25.19
C ARG A 72 16.68 -1.01 25.39
N GLY A 73 15.78 -1.61 24.63
CA GLY A 73 15.56 -3.06 24.62
C GLY A 73 16.76 -3.85 24.09
N ALA A 74 17.47 -3.30 23.11
CA ALA A 74 18.70 -3.88 22.56
C ALA A 74 19.90 -3.80 23.53
N GLY A 75 19.79 -3.04 24.62
CA GLY A 75 20.83 -2.91 25.64
C GLY A 75 21.49 -1.52 25.70
N PHE A 76 21.08 -0.55 24.89
CA PHE A 76 21.60 0.81 25.00
C PHE A 76 21.08 1.49 26.27
N ALA A 77 22.00 2.10 27.03
CA ALA A 77 21.68 2.96 28.16
C ALA A 77 21.61 4.42 27.71
N GLU A 78 20.65 5.18 28.24
CA GLU A 78 20.53 6.62 27.99
C GLU A 78 21.26 7.39 29.10
N GLU A 79 22.30 8.12 28.72
CA GLU A 79 23.15 8.94 29.57
C GLU A 79 23.12 10.38 29.07
N ALA A 80 22.21 11.18 29.62
CA ALA A 80 21.97 12.57 29.22
C ALA A 80 21.82 12.74 27.69
N ASP A 81 22.87 13.19 27.00
CA ASP A 81 22.90 13.45 25.56
C ASP A 81 23.41 12.26 24.71
N PHE A 82 23.66 11.12 25.33
CA PHE A 82 24.21 9.94 24.68
C PHE A 82 23.35 8.71 24.93
N LEU A 83 23.29 7.84 23.92
CA LEU A 83 22.81 6.48 24.02
C LEU A 83 24.01 5.56 23.79
N SER A 84 24.48 4.87 24.83
CA SER A 84 25.70 4.07 24.78
C SER A 84 25.41 2.60 25.09
N LEU A 85 26.10 1.71 24.37
CA LEU A 85 26.17 0.29 24.68
C LEU A 85 27.51 0.04 25.38
N ASP A 86 27.49 -0.53 26.59
CA ASP A 86 28.70 -0.87 27.33
C ASP A 86 29.61 -1.77 26.45
N ALA A 87 30.92 -1.54 26.43
CA ALA A 87 31.88 -2.35 25.69
C ALA A 87 31.86 -3.83 26.10
N ALA A 88 31.56 -4.11 27.37
CA ALA A 88 31.40 -5.47 27.88
C ALA A 88 30.03 -6.08 27.59
N ALA A 89 29.05 -5.29 27.12
CA ALA A 89 27.70 -5.81 26.85
C ALA A 89 27.70 -6.74 25.62
N PRO A 90 26.98 -7.88 25.71
CA PRO A 90 26.78 -8.79 24.59
C PRO A 90 25.94 -8.14 23.49
N THR A 91 26.22 -8.51 22.23
CA THR A 91 25.55 -7.97 21.05
C THR A 91 24.26 -8.72 20.68
N ASP A 92 23.83 -9.69 21.48
CA ASP A 92 22.64 -10.50 21.23
C ASP A 92 21.36 -9.66 21.13
N GLY A 93 21.22 -8.64 21.99
CA GLY A 93 20.10 -7.71 21.94
C GLY A 93 20.08 -6.87 20.67
N VAL A 94 21.27 -6.52 20.15
CA VAL A 94 21.42 -5.79 18.88
C VAL A 94 21.04 -6.69 17.70
N HIS A 95 21.48 -7.96 17.72
CA HIS A 95 21.13 -8.94 16.70
C HIS A 95 19.61 -9.21 16.67
N LEU A 96 19.00 -9.39 17.84
CA LEU A 96 17.56 -9.58 17.97
C LEU A 96 16.77 -8.38 17.46
N ALA A 97 17.16 -7.17 17.86
CA ALA A 97 16.51 -5.94 17.40
C ALA A 97 16.61 -5.74 15.89
N LEU A 98 17.77 -6.04 15.29
CA LEU A 98 17.95 -5.95 13.84
C LEU A 98 17.11 -7.00 13.11
N SER A 99 17.11 -8.25 13.58
CA SER A 99 16.32 -9.35 12.99
C SER A 99 14.81 -9.04 13.02
N GLN A 100 14.28 -8.57 14.15
CA GLN A 100 12.86 -8.21 14.25
C GLN A 100 12.52 -6.99 13.38
N LEU A 101 13.42 -6.01 13.30
CA LEU A 101 13.23 -4.83 12.46
C LEU A 101 13.17 -5.22 10.97
N GLU A 102 14.03 -6.12 10.52
CA GLU A 102 14.02 -6.63 9.15
C GLU A 102 12.77 -7.47 8.85
N ALA A 103 12.37 -8.35 9.77
CA ALA A 103 11.13 -9.13 9.63
C ALA A 103 9.90 -8.21 9.47
N HIS A 104 9.83 -7.12 10.24
CA HIS A 104 8.76 -6.13 10.10
C HIS A 104 8.79 -5.38 8.78
N ALA A 105 9.99 -5.06 8.26
CA ALA A 105 10.13 -4.42 6.96
C ALA A 105 9.66 -5.33 5.82
N VAL A 106 10.00 -6.62 5.87
CA VAL A 106 9.51 -7.64 4.94
C VAL A 106 8.00 -7.75 4.99
N ALA A 107 7.42 -7.88 6.20
CA ALA A 107 5.97 -7.98 6.37
C ALA A 107 5.22 -6.74 5.83
N ARG A 108 5.80 -5.55 5.94
CA ARG A 108 5.24 -4.32 5.34
C ARG A 108 5.31 -4.35 3.81
N ALA A 109 6.44 -4.78 3.24
CA ALA A 109 6.59 -4.90 1.80
C ALA A 109 5.59 -5.91 1.21
N GLU A 110 5.41 -7.05 1.86
CA GLU A 110 4.44 -8.08 1.47
C GLU A 110 3.00 -7.55 1.52
N ARG A 111 2.61 -6.82 2.58
CA ARG A 111 1.29 -6.20 2.68
C ARG A 111 1.05 -5.16 1.58
N ALA A 112 2.06 -4.33 1.29
CA ALA A 112 1.96 -3.34 0.23
C ALA A 112 1.82 -4.00 -1.15
N GLU A 113 2.54 -5.08 -1.40
CA GLU A 113 2.43 -5.83 -2.65
C GLU A 113 1.08 -6.56 -2.76
N ALA A 114 0.62 -7.20 -1.68
CA ALA A 114 -0.69 -7.84 -1.64
C ALA A 114 -1.83 -6.83 -1.92
N ALA A 115 -1.75 -5.63 -1.34
CA ALA A 115 -2.73 -4.56 -1.61
C ALA A 115 -2.73 -4.13 -3.08
N LYS A 116 -1.55 -3.99 -3.70
CA LYS A 116 -1.45 -3.66 -5.14
C LYS A 116 -2.02 -4.76 -6.02
N VAL A 117 -1.74 -6.02 -5.70
CA VAL A 117 -2.26 -7.17 -6.45
C VAL A 117 -3.78 -7.25 -6.33
N GLN A 118 -4.34 -6.99 -5.14
CA GLN A 118 -5.79 -6.90 -4.93
C GLN A 118 -6.41 -5.76 -5.73
N GLU A 119 -5.86 -4.55 -5.66
CA GLU A 119 -6.37 -3.42 -6.42
C GLU A 119 -6.30 -3.67 -7.95
N ALA A 120 -5.21 -4.29 -8.43
CA ALA A 120 -5.06 -4.65 -9.82
C ALA A 120 -6.08 -5.71 -10.27
N SER A 121 -6.39 -6.70 -9.43
CA SER A 121 -7.36 -7.74 -9.75
C SER A 121 -8.79 -7.20 -9.76
N GLU A 122 -9.15 -6.31 -8.83
CA GLU A 122 -10.44 -5.62 -8.80
C GLU A 122 -10.65 -4.75 -10.04
N ARG A 123 -9.63 -3.97 -10.42
CA ARG A 123 -9.68 -3.16 -11.66
C ARG A 123 -9.83 -4.02 -12.89
N LYS A 124 -9.13 -5.16 -12.95
CA LYS A 124 -9.25 -6.12 -14.05
C LYS A 124 -10.66 -6.71 -14.13
N ALA A 125 -11.23 -7.14 -13.00
CA ALA A 125 -12.58 -7.67 -12.94
C ALA A 125 -13.63 -6.64 -13.40
N MET A 126 -13.54 -5.39 -12.95
CA MET A 126 -14.44 -4.32 -13.41
C MET A 126 -14.28 -4.02 -14.90
N ALA A 127 -13.05 -4.08 -15.42
CA ALA A 127 -12.79 -3.90 -16.84
C ALA A 127 -13.40 -5.03 -17.68
N GLU A 128 -13.27 -6.28 -17.23
CA GLU A 128 -13.86 -7.46 -17.87
C GLU A 128 -15.40 -7.40 -17.85
N GLU A 129 -16.01 -7.10 -16.70
CA GLU A 129 -17.46 -6.93 -16.61
C GLU A 129 -17.96 -5.81 -17.54
N GLY A 130 -17.25 -4.69 -17.60
CA GLY A 130 -17.55 -3.59 -18.52
C GLY A 130 -17.41 -3.99 -19.99
N GLN A 131 -16.44 -4.83 -20.33
CA GLN A 131 -16.28 -5.36 -21.69
C GLN A 131 -17.42 -6.30 -22.06
N GLU A 132 -17.81 -7.21 -21.17
CA GLU A 132 -18.92 -8.14 -21.40
C GLU A 132 -20.25 -7.40 -21.59
N LYS A 133 -20.54 -6.38 -20.75
CA LYS A 133 -21.73 -5.53 -20.94
C LYS A 133 -21.75 -4.84 -22.30
N ARG A 134 -20.61 -4.33 -22.77
CA ARG A 134 -20.49 -3.70 -24.10
C ARG A 134 -20.71 -4.70 -25.23
N LYS A 135 -20.17 -5.92 -25.13
CA LYS A 135 -20.39 -6.98 -26.12
C LYS A 135 -21.87 -7.35 -26.20
N LEU A 136 -22.51 -7.58 -25.05
CA LEU A 136 -23.94 -7.90 -24.99
C LEU A 136 -24.81 -6.81 -25.61
N MET A 137 -24.57 -5.54 -25.27
CA MET A 137 -25.28 -4.41 -25.87
C MET A 137 -25.08 -4.36 -27.38
N ARG A 138 -23.85 -4.58 -27.86
CA ARG A 138 -23.54 -4.59 -29.29
C ARG A 138 -24.30 -5.70 -30.03
N THR A 139 -24.32 -6.92 -29.48
CA THR A 139 -25.07 -8.04 -30.06
C THR A 139 -26.56 -7.75 -30.12
N GLN A 140 -27.15 -7.19 -29.05
CA GLN A 140 -28.57 -6.82 -29.04
C GLN A 140 -28.93 -5.78 -30.11
N ILE A 141 -28.04 -4.79 -30.35
CA ILE A 141 -28.23 -3.79 -31.40
C ILE A 141 -28.16 -4.45 -32.79
N GLU A 142 -27.21 -5.36 -33.00
CA GLU A 142 -27.07 -6.08 -34.28
C GLU A 142 -28.29 -6.97 -34.58
N GLU A 143 -28.81 -7.67 -33.57
CA GLU A 143 -30.03 -8.48 -33.67
C GLU A 143 -31.26 -7.63 -33.97
N ASP A 144 -31.46 -6.51 -33.26
CA ASP A 144 -32.56 -5.58 -33.53
C ASP A 144 -32.45 -4.96 -34.93
N ALA A 145 -31.25 -4.60 -35.36
CA ALA A 145 -31.00 -4.09 -36.71
C ALA A 145 -31.27 -5.14 -37.81
N ALA A 146 -31.02 -6.43 -37.54
CA ALA A 146 -31.36 -7.52 -38.45
C ALA A 146 -32.87 -7.75 -38.52
N ALA A 147 -33.55 -7.78 -37.36
CA ALA A 147 -35.01 -7.94 -37.29
C ALA A 147 -35.77 -6.85 -38.06
N ARG A 148 -35.27 -5.60 -38.02
CA ARG A 148 -35.83 -4.47 -38.79
C ARG A 148 -35.79 -4.66 -40.31
N LYS A 149 -34.94 -5.53 -40.83
CA LYS A 149 -34.82 -5.83 -42.26
C LYS A 149 -35.75 -6.95 -42.70
N GLU A 150 -36.41 -7.64 -41.76
CA GLU A 150 -37.32 -8.73 -42.10
C GLU A 150 -38.64 -8.20 -42.72
N PRO A 151 -39.11 -8.80 -43.83
CA PRO A 151 -40.36 -8.40 -44.46
C PRO A 151 -41.55 -8.65 -43.52
N GLY A 152 -42.31 -7.61 -43.21
CA GLY A 152 -43.44 -7.64 -42.26
C GLY A 152 -43.10 -7.13 -40.86
N TRP A 153 -41.87 -6.67 -40.61
CA TRP A 153 -41.50 -6.04 -39.33
C TRP A 153 -42.31 -4.76 -39.07
N THR A 154 -42.85 -4.63 -37.86
CA THR A 154 -43.57 -3.43 -37.39
C THR A 154 -43.03 -3.00 -36.03
N ALA A 155 -42.84 -1.70 -35.84
CA ALA A 155 -42.34 -1.19 -34.56
C ALA A 155 -43.40 -1.37 -33.46
N LYS A 156 -43.06 -2.15 -32.44
CA LYS A 156 -43.86 -2.21 -31.20
C LYS A 156 -43.32 -1.19 -30.21
N ALA A 157 -44.04 -0.08 -30.05
CA ALA A 157 -43.85 0.81 -28.91
C ALA A 157 -44.31 0.11 -27.61
N ALA A 158 -43.60 0.34 -26.51
CA ALA A 158 -43.97 -0.20 -25.20
C ALA A 158 -45.42 0.20 -24.85
N GLY A 159 -46.28 -0.80 -24.57
CA GLY A 159 -47.68 -0.58 -24.20
C GLY A 159 -48.71 -0.64 -25.34
N VAL A 160 -48.30 -0.86 -26.60
CA VAL A 160 -49.24 -0.92 -27.74
C VAL A 160 -49.36 -2.36 -28.27
N LYS A 161 -50.58 -2.92 -28.23
CA LYS A 161 -50.87 -4.29 -28.69
C LYS A 161 -51.02 -4.29 -30.22
N GLY A 162 -49.99 -4.79 -30.91
CA GLY A 162 -49.89 -4.74 -32.38
C GLY A 162 -49.05 -3.54 -32.82
N GLY A 163 -47.88 -3.80 -33.42
CA GLY A 163 -47.00 -2.73 -33.89
C GLY A 163 -47.72 -1.89 -34.94
N LYS A 164 -47.71 -0.57 -34.78
CA LYS A 164 -48.22 0.33 -35.83
C LYS A 164 -47.13 0.49 -36.89
N ALA A 165 -47.53 0.54 -38.16
CA ALA A 165 -46.66 1.02 -39.23
C ALA A 165 -46.13 2.41 -38.81
N ILE A 166 -44.81 2.60 -38.82
CA ILE A 166 -44.21 3.89 -38.54
C ILE A 166 -44.64 4.81 -39.67
N THR A 167 -45.50 5.79 -39.37
CA THR A 167 -45.85 6.86 -40.30
C THR A 167 -44.56 7.58 -40.69
N SER A 168 -44.11 7.40 -41.92
CA SER A 168 -42.92 8.03 -42.47
C SER A 168 -43.21 9.48 -42.83
N CYS A 169 -42.18 10.33 -42.99
CA CYS A 169 -42.39 11.73 -43.41
C CYS A 169 -43.15 11.86 -44.74
N ALA A 170 -43.10 10.82 -45.60
CA ALA A 170 -43.87 10.75 -46.84
C ALA A 170 -45.38 10.60 -46.59
N ASP A 171 -45.78 9.91 -45.52
CA ASP A 171 -47.18 9.63 -45.20
C ASP A 171 -47.92 10.85 -44.63
N ILE A 172 -47.20 11.86 -44.14
CA ILE A 172 -47.74 13.09 -43.54
C ILE A 172 -47.67 14.29 -44.51
N GLY A 173 -47.21 14.08 -45.74
CA GLY A 173 -47.11 15.15 -46.74
C GLY A 173 -46.06 16.24 -46.42
N ALA A 174 -45.14 15.97 -45.48
CA ALA A 174 -44.04 16.88 -45.15
C ALA A 174 -42.89 16.73 -46.17
N GLN A 175 -43.16 17.10 -47.42
CA GLN A 175 -42.10 17.31 -48.41
C GLN A 175 -41.46 18.65 -48.08
N GLY A 176 -40.24 18.61 -47.52
CA GLY A 176 -39.43 19.80 -47.34
C GLY A 176 -39.20 20.46 -48.69
N GLY A 177 -39.95 21.53 -48.94
CA GLY A 177 -39.71 22.42 -50.08
C GLY A 177 -38.37 23.12 -49.87
N GLY A 178 -37.35 22.62 -50.54
CA GLY A 178 -36.14 23.38 -50.79
C GLY A 178 -36.44 24.48 -51.80
N GLY A 179 -36.29 25.73 -51.36
CA GLY A 179 -36.35 26.96 -52.14
C GLY A 179 -35.79 28.10 -51.30
#